data_AF-A0A7W5ZUD9-F1
#
_entry.id   AF-A0A7W5ZUD9-F1
#
_cell.length_a   1.000
_cell.length_b   1.000
_cell.length_c   1.000
_cell.angle_alpha   90.00
_cell.angle_beta   90.00
_cell.angle_gamma   90.00
#
_symmetry.space_group_name_H-M   'P 1'
#
loop_
_entity.id
_entity.type
_entity.pdbx_description
1 polymer ?
#
loop_
_entity_poly.entity_id
_entity_poly.type
_entity_poly.pdbx_seq_one_letter_code
_entity_poly.pdbx_strand_id
1 'polypeptide(L)'
;MDFLAGLDWTALLPFIAVGFAAQMVDGALGMAFGVISNTLMVGVLGIPPALASQRVHLVECFTTATSGISHLIHGNVDKKLFLRLLLPGMAGGILGAYVLSSLDASLVKPWVLLYLSAIGIYLLLRGLLYPPKIREAGWVAPLGLVGGFLDAVGGGGWGPVVTSNLLIQGADPRKVVGTVNTVEFFLTLTVSATFIWHLGFADLAGPTLGFLIGGLAAAPFGAWAAKHIPAKTMLILVGTVLTLTSLYGAYNAFS
;
A
#
# COMPACT_ATOMS: atom_id res chain seq x y z
N MET A 1 14.90 -17.49 24.14
CA MET A 1 13.57 -18.13 24.26
C MET A 1 12.51 -17.23 24.90
N ASP A 2 12.70 -15.91 25.10
CA ASP A 2 11.62 -15.05 25.64
C ASP A 2 11.43 -13.69 24.94
N PHE A 3 11.83 -13.57 23.67
CA PHE A 3 11.49 -12.37 22.88
C PHE A 3 9.96 -12.18 22.81
N LEU A 4 9.21 -13.27 22.67
CA LEU A 4 7.74 -13.24 22.63
C LEU A 4 7.09 -13.01 24.00
N ALA A 5 7.75 -13.39 25.10
CA ALA A 5 7.24 -13.20 26.45
C ALA A 5 7.42 -11.76 26.96
N GLY A 6 8.39 -11.02 26.40
CA GLY A 6 8.59 -9.59 26.68
C GLY A 6 7.71 -8.64 25.86
N LEU A 7 6.90 -9.16 24.93
CA LEU A 7 6.00 -8.33 24.13
C LEU A 7 4.73 -8.01 24.91
N ASP A 8 4.40 -6.72 25.01
CA ASP A 8 3.08 -6.29 25.44
C ASP A 8 2.08 -6.52 24.30
N TRP A 9 1.45 -7.70 24.31
CA TRP A 9 0.45 -8.09 23.34
C TRP A 9 -0.75 -7.14 23.32
N THR A 10 -1.10 -6.54 24.46
CA THR A 10 -2.23 -5.60 24.53
C THR A 10 -1.93 -4.31 23.78
N ALA A 11 -0.69 -3.82 23.85
CA ALA A 11 -0.23 -2.68 23.08
C ALA A 11 -0.14 -2.97 21.56
N LEU A 12 0.03 -4.23 21.16
CA LEU A 12 0.08 -4.64 19.75
C LEU A 12 -1.30 -4.81 19.11
N LEU A 13 -2.34 -5.13 19.88
CA LEU A 13 -3.68 -5.42 19.36
C LEU A 13 -4.23 -4.37 18.38
N PRO A 14 -4.12 -3.05 18.62
CA PRO A 14 -4.60 -2.05 17.67
C PRO A 14 -3.89 -2.12 16.33
N PHE A 15 -2.57 -2.32 16.35
CA PHE A 15 -1.75 -2.43 15.13
C PHE A 15 -2.03 -3.73 14.39
N ILE A 16 -2.24 -4.85 15.11
CA ILE A 16 -2.68 -6.11 14.51
C ILE A 16 -4.02 -5.95 13.80
N ALA A 17 -5.00 -5.32 14.47
CA ALA A 17 -6.32 -5.08 13.88
C ALA A 17 -6.25 -4.21 12.63
N VAL A 18 -5.46 -3.13 12.66
CA VAL A 18 -5.25 -2.25 11.50
C VAL A 18 -4.54 -2.99 10.37
N GLY A 19 -3.45 -3.71 10.65
CA GLY A 19 -2.73 -4.49 9.64
C GLY A 19 -3.60 -5.56 8.98
N PHE A 20 -4.43 -6.24 9.77
CA PHE A 20 -5.39 -7.22 9.26
C PHE A 20 -6.42 -6.55 8.34
N ALA A 21 -7.06 -5.47 8.80
CA ALA A 21 -8.07 -4.77 8.01
C ALA A 21 -7.48 -4.20 6.72
N ALA A 22 -6.31 -3.56 6.81
CA ALA A 22 -5.62 -2.97 5.68
C ALA A 22 -5.23 -4.04 4.64
N GLN A 23 -4.72 -5.20 5.09
CA GLN A 23 -4.33 -6.28 4.17
C GLN A 23 -5.53 -7.02 3.58
N MET A 24 -6.66 -7.09 4.29
CA MET A 24 -7.88 -7.70 3.76
C MET A 24 -8.43 -6.86 2.60
N VAL A 25 -8.39 -5.53 2.72
CA VAL A 25 -8.71 -4.61 1.63
C VAL A 25 -7.69 -4.73 0.50
N ASP A 26 -6.40 -4.78 0.84
CA ASP A 26 -5.32 -4.89 -0.14
C ASP A 26 -5.36 -6.18 -0.95
N GLY A 27 -5.54 -7.32 -0.31
CA GLY A 27 -5.72 -8.56 -1.04
C GLY A 27 -7.00 -8.60 -1.88
N ALA A 28 -8.04 -7.86 -1.50
CA ALA A 28 -9.30 -7.85 -2.24
C ALA A 28 -9.30 -6.89 -3.44
N LEU A 29 -8.60 -5.76 -3.32
CA LEU A 29 -8.61 -4.67 -4.30
C LEU A 29 -7.24 -4.31 -4.87
N GLY A 30 -6.15 -4.92 -4.42
CA GLY A 30 -4.78 -4.57 -4.78
C GLY A 30 -4.44 -3.13 -4.39
N MET A 31 -4.89 -2.70 -3.20
CA MET A 31 -4.68 -1.37 -2.66
C MET A 31 -5.04 -1.28 -1.17
N ALA A 32 -4.49 -0.28 -0.48
CA ALA A 32 -4.88 0.22 0.85
C ALA A 32 -3.90 -0.10 1.99
N PHE A 33 -3.12 -1.19 1.92
CA PHE A 33 -2.21 -1.55 3.02
C PHE A 33 -1.24 -0.41 3.33
N GLY A 34 -0.46 0.00 2.33
CA GLY A 34 0.48 1.09 2.46
C GLY A 34 -0.18 2.40 2.93
N VAL A 35 -1.19 2.90 2.22
CA VAL A 35 -1.80 4.20 2.58
C VAL A 35 -2.39 4.22 4.00
N ILE A 36 -3.02 3.15 4.47
CA ILE A 36 -3.58 3.08 5.82
C ILE A 36 -2.44 3.05 6.84
N SER A 37 -1.49 2.13 6.65
CA SER A 37 -0.39 1.92 7.60
C SER A 37 0.53 3.13 7.67
N ASN A 38 0.87 3.73 6.52
CA ASN A 38 1.72 4.90 6.45
C ASN A 38 1.03 6.15 7.01
N THR A 39 -0.28 6.31 6.82
CA THR A 39 -1.01 7.41 7.45
C THR A 39 -1.02 7.30 8.96
N LEU A 40 -1.20 6.09 9.52
CA LEU A 40 -1.09 5.85 10.95
C LEU A 40 0.33 6.14 11.46
N MET A 41 1.36 5.67 10.76
CA MET A 41 2.75 5.91 11.14
C MET A 41 3.14 7.40 11.09
N VAL A 42 2.86 8.09 9.99
CA VAL A 42 3.31 9.48 9.79
C VAL A 42 2.38 10.48 10.49
N GLY A 43 1.08 10.30 10.32
CA GLY A 43 0.06 11.27 10.76
C GLY A 43 -0.29 11.17 12.24
N VAL A 44 -0.30 9.96 12.81
CA VAL A 44 -0.72 9.75 14.21
C VAL A 44 0.48 9.47 15.11
N LEU A 45 1.39 8.58 14.69
CA LEU A 45 2.57 8.22 15.50
C LEU A 45 3.74 9.19 15.32
N GLY A 46 3.66 10.09 14.33
CA GLY A 46 4.70 11.08 14.06
C GLY A 46 6.01 10.51 13.55
N ILE A 47 6.02 9.27 13.06
CA ILE A 47 7.20 8.62 12.51
C ILE A 47 7.65 9.37 11.25
N PRO A 48 8.95 9.67 11.08
CA PRO A 48 9.48 10.30 9.88
C PRO A 48 9.06 9.54 8.60
N PRO A 49 8.65 10.23 7.52
CA PRO A 49 8.11 9.59 6.32
C PRO A 49 9.00 8.49 5.72
N ALA A 50 10.32 8.70 5.67
CA ALA A 50 11.26 7.72 5.14
C ALA A 50 11.30 6.43 5.98
N LEU A 51 11.27 6.55 7.31
CA LEU A 51 11.24 5.41 8.22
C LEU A 51 9.87 4.71 8.22
N ALA A 52 8.79 5.48 8.11
CA ALA A 52 7.44 4.94 8.00
C ALA A 52 7.29 4.12 6.72
N SER A 53 7.68 4.69 5.57
CA SER A 53 7.67 4.01 4.28
C SER A 53 8.57 2.76 4.31
N GLN A 54 9.78 2.83 4.87
CA GLN A 54 10.65 1.67 5.04
C GLN A 54 9.97 0.54 5.82
N ARG A 55 9.35 0.84 6.96
CA ARG A 55 8.68 -0.17 7.80
C ARG A 55 7.47 -0.77 7.09
N VAL A 56 6.67 0.07 6.42
CA VAL A 56 5.50 -0.37 5.65
C VAL A 56 5.90 -1.32 4.53
N HIS A 57 6.87 -0.95 3.68
CA HIS A 57 7.31 -1.81 2.59
C HIS A 57 7.96 -3.10 3.08
N LEU A 58 8.66 -3.08 4.24
CA LEU A 58 9.18 -4.29 4.85
C LEU A 58 8.04 -5.25 5.21
N VAL A 59 6.95 -4.74 5.80
CA VAL A 59 5.77 -5.57 6.09
C VAL A 59 5.14 -6.07 4.80
N GLU A 60 4.99 -5.20 3.80
CA GLU A 60 4.38 -5.54 2.52
C GLU A 60 5.17 -6.61 1.77
N CYS A 61 6.50 -6.72 1.93
CA CYS A 61 7.27 -7.85 1.38
C CYS A 61 6.65 -9.21 1.75
N PHE A 62 6.17 -9.36 2.98
CA PHE A 62 5.60 -10.61 3.47
C PHE A 62 4.12 -10.76 3.14
N THR A 63 3.36 -9.67 3.27
CA THR A 63 1.91 -9.72 3.03
C THR A 63 1.58 -9.86 1.56
N THR A 64 2.27 -9.13 0.66
CA THR A 64 2.07 -9.24 -0.79
C THR A 64 2.72 -10.50 -1.37
N ALA A 65 3.77 -11.06 -0.74
CA ALA A 65 4.22 -12.41 -1.10
C ALA A 65 3.10 -13.44 -0.88
N THR A 66 2.47 -13.40 0.29
CA THR A 66 1.41 -14.34 0.67
C THR A 66 0.14 -14.11 -0.17
N SER A 67 -0.22 -12.84 -0.40
CA SER A 67 -1.38 -12.49 -1.21
C SER A 67 -1.17 -12.79 -2.70
N GLY A 68 0.02 -12.48 -3.24
CA GLY A 68 0.43 -12.83 -4.59
C GLY A 68 0.41 -14.35 -4.85
N ILE A 69 0.88 -15.15 -3.90
CA ILE A 69 0.74 -16.63 -3.96
C ILE A 69 -0.74 -17.02 -3.99
N SER A 70 -1.58 -16.44 -3.12
CA SER A 70 -3.03 -16.70 -3.11
C SER A 70 -3.65 -16.38 -4.48
N HIS A 71 -3.34 -15.23 -5.08
CA HIS A 71 -3.84 -14.88 -6.42
C HIS A 71 -3.30 -15.77 -7.53
N LEU A 72 -2.04 -16.21 -7.45
CA LEU A 72 -1.44 -17.13 -8.41
C LEU A 72 -2.16 -18.49 -8.39
N ILE A 73 -2.40 -19.05 -7.20
CA ILE A 73 -3.12 -20.32 -7.01
C ILE A 73 -4.55 -20.23 -7.57
N HIS A 74 -5.22 -19.08 -7.37
CA HIS A 74 -6.56 -18.84 -7.89
C HIS A 74 -6.60 -18.52 -9.40
N GLY A 75 -5.45 -18.50 -10.09
CA GLY A 75 -5.38 -18.19 -11.51
C GLY A 75 -5.69 -16.73 -11.83
N ASN A 76 -5.53 -15.82 -10.87
CA ASN A 76 -5.85 -14.39 -11.03
C ASN A 76 -4.72 -13.58 -11.67
N VAL A 77 -3.62 -14.20 -12.11
CA VAL A 77 -2.48 -13.47 -12.70
C VAL A 77 -2.56 -13.47 -14.22
N ASP A 78 -2.53 -12.27 -14.82
CA ASP A 78 -2.26 -12.02 -16.23
C ASP A 78 -0.77 -11.76 -16.47
N LYS A 79 -0.13 -12.64 -17.26
CA LYS A 79 1.32 -12.60 -17.53
C LYS A 79 1.75 -11.36 -18.32
N LYS A 80 0.92 -10.90 -19.27
CA LYS A 80 1.27 -9.75 -20.12
C LYS A 80 1.20 -8.46 -19.31
N LEU A 81 0.17 -8.30 -18.49
CA LEU A 81 0.04 -7.17 -17.57
C LEU A 81 1.16 -7.19 -16.52
N PHE A 82 1.49 -8.36 -15.98
CA PHE A 82 2.57 -8.54 -15.01
C PHE A 82 3.90 -8.00 -15.55
N LEU A 83 4.34 -8.47 -16.72
CA LEU A 83 5.60 -8.04 -17.32
C LEU A 83 5.63 -6.55 -17.68
N ARG A 84 4.49 -5.97 -18.07
CA ARG A 84 4.39 -4.53 -18.41
C ARG A 84 4.43 -3.62 -17.18
N LEU A 85 4.09 -4.12 -16.01
CA LEU A 85 4.09 -3.37 -14.75
C LEU A 85 5.37 -3.58 -13.94
N LEU A 86 5.93 -4.79 -13.96
CA LEU A 86 7.03 -5.19 -13.09
C LEU A 86 8.25 -4.27 -13.16
N LEU A 87 8.89 -4.17 -14.33
CA LEU A 87 10.12 -3.40 -14.45
C LEU A 87 9.90 -1.89 -14.29
N PRO A 88 8.87 -1.27 -14.90
CA PRO A 88 8.58 0.15 -14.64
C PRO A 88 8.26 0.42 -13.17
N GLY A 89 7.48 -0.45 -12.54
CA GLY A 89 7.14 -0.36 -11.11
C GLY A 89 8.40 -0.35 -10.24
N MET A 90 9.26 -1.36 -10.39
CA MET A 90 10.52 -1.45 -9.65
C MET A 90 11.40 -0.22 -9.87
N ALA A 91 11.55 0.25 -11.12
CA ALA A 91 12.33 1.45 -11.42
C ALA A 91 11.77 2.69 -10.72
N GLY A 92 10.45 2.85 -10.73
CA GLY A 92 9.76 3.93 -10.02
C GLY A 92 10.00 3.86 -8.52
N GLY A 93 9.85 2.66 -7.94
CA GLY A 93 10.07 2.40 -6.52
C GLY A 93 11.49 2.75 -6.06
N ILE A 94 12.52 2.35 -6.83
CA ILE A 94 13.91 2.71 -6.54
C ILE A 94 14.08 4.23 -6.52
N LEU A 95 13.58 4.92 -7.54
CA LEU A 95 13.67 6.38 -7.63
C LEU A 95 12.96 7.07 -6.46
N GLY A 96 11.75 6.61 -6.11
CA GLY A 96 10.98 7.16 -5.00
C GLY A 96 11.64 6.94 -3.65
N ALA A 97 12.18 5.74 -3.41
CA ALA A 97 12.88 5.41 -2.17
C ALA A 97 14.19 6.19 -2.04
N TYR A 98 14.93 6.36 -3.14
CA TYR A 98 16.12 7.19 -3.19
C TYR A 98 15.81 8.65 -2.85
N VAL A 99 14.79 9.22 -3.51
CA VAL A 99 14.35 10.61 -3.24
C VAL A 99 13.91 10.76 -1.78
N LEU A 100 13.04 9.88 -1.30
CA LEU A 100 12.51 9.99 0.06
C LEU A 100 13.60 9.86 1.14
N SER A 101 14.57 8.96 0.93
CA SER A 101 15.69 8.76 1.88
C SER A 101 16.77 9.85 1.80
N SER A 102 16.77 10.65 0.74
CA SER A 102 17.74 11.75 0.54
C SER A 102 17.25 13.12 1.00
N LEU A 103 15.98 13.23 1.45
CA LEU A 103 15.36 14.49 1.84
C LEU A 103 15.20 14.61 3.36
N ASP A 104 15.22 15.85 3.86
CA ASP A 104 14.98 16.13 5.27
C ASP A 104 13.52 15.81 5.66
N ALA A 105 13.35 15.04 6.74
CA ALA A 105 12.04 14.58 7.19
C ALA A 105 11.08 15.71 7.55
N SER A 106 11.58 16.82 8.11
CA SER A 106 10.75 17.97 8.51
C SER A 106 10.15 18.69 7.30
N LEU A 107 10.89 18.77 6.20
CA LEU A 107 10.42 19.36 4.94
C LEU A 107 9.43 18.44 4.24
N VAL A 108 9.63 17.13 4.29
CA VAL A 108 8.84 16.15 3.50
C VAL A 108 7.52 15.78 4.15
N LYS A 109 7.44 15.75 5.48
CA LYS A 109 6.26 15.27 6.23
C LYS A 109 4.96 15.95 5.79
N PRO A 110 4.86 17.29 5.66
CA PRO A 110 3.62 17.94 5.26
C PRO A 110 3.20 17.57 3.83
N TRP A 111 4.15 17.43 2.90
CA TRP A 111 3.88 17.05 1.51
C TRP A 111 3.38 15.60 1.39
N VAL A 112 3.94 14.67 2.17
CA VAL A 112 3.46 13.28 2.21
C VAL A 112 2.04 13.22 2.75
N LEU A 113 1.71 13.99 3.79
CA LEU A 113 0.36 14.04 4.34
C LEU A 113 -0.66 14.68 3.39
N LEU A 114 -0.27 15.74 2.66
CA LEU A 114 -1.09 16.31 1.60
C LEU A 114 -1.33 15.32 0.46
N TYR A 115 -0.29 14.59 0.05
CA TYR A 115 -0.40 13.52 -0.93
C TYR A 115 -1.37 12.42 -0.47
N LEU A 116 -1.22 11.91 0.75
CA LEU A 116 -2.12 10.89 1.31
C LEU A 116 -3.56 11.38 1.41
N SER A 117 -3.76 12.65 1.79
CA SER A 117 -5.07 13.31 1.80
C SER A 117 -5.68 13.37 0.40
N ALA A 118 -4.89 13.75 -0.61
CA ALA A 118 -5.33 13.80 -2.00
C ALA A 118 -5.71 12.41 -2.53
N ILE A 119 -4.95 11.37 -2.17
CA ILE A 119 -5.29 9.97 -2.48
C ILE A 119 -6.60 9.57 -1.80
N GLY A 120 -6.80 9.91 -0.53
CA GLY A 120 -8.06 9.67 0.19
C GLY A 120 -9.26 10.28 -0.54
N ILE A 121 -9.16 11.56 -0.89
CA ILE A 121 -10.21 12.28 -1.63
C ILE A 121 -10.45 11.63 -3.00
N TYR A 122 -9.38 11.27 -3.70
CA TYR A 122 -9.48 10.58 -4.98
C TYR A 122 -10.23 9.25 -4.87
N LEU A 123 -9.93 8.42 -3.86
CA LEU A 123 -10.62 7.15 -3.63
C LEU A 123 -12.10 7.34 -3.25
N LEU A 124 -12.40 8.35 -2.43
CA LEU A 124 -13.78 8.73 -2.12
C LEU A 124 -14.58 9.07 -3.37
N LEU A 125 -14.05 9.98 -4.19
CA LEU A 125 -14.70 10.41 -5.42
C LEU A 125 -14.92 9.23 -6.37
N ARG A 126 -13.93 8.33 -6.48
CA ARG A 126 -14.06 7.09 -7.26
C ARG A 126 -15.18 6.19 -6.75
N GLY A 127 -15.28 6.01 -5.43
CA GLY A 127 -16.34 5.21 -4.82
C GLY A 127 -17.73 5.82 -5.03
N LEU A 128 -17.86 7.14 -4.90
CA LEU A 128 -19.12 7.86 -5.11
C LEU A 128 -19.57 7.82 -6.58
N LEU A 129 -18.63 7.88 -7.52
CA LEU A 129 -18.88 7.86 -8.97
C LEU A 129 -18.89 6.44 -9.58
N TYR A 130 -18.96 5.39 -8.76
CA TYR A 130 -19.00 4.00 -9.23
C TYR A 130 -20.37 3.66 -9.86
N PRO A 131 -20.43 2.90 -10.99
CA PRO A 131 -19.34 2.22 -11.66
C PRO A 131 -18.53 3.11 -12.61
N PRO A 132 -17.23 2.82 -12.80
CA PRO A 132 -16.38 3.62 -13.68
C PRO A 132 -16.76 3.47 -15.16
N LYS A 133 -16.54 4.53 -15.94
CA LYS A 133 -16.66 4.48 -17.41
C LYS A 133 -15.46 3.73 -17.99
N ILE A 134 -15.73 2.62 -18.67
CA ILE A 134 -14.70 1.77 -19.30
C ILE A 134 -13.91 2.56 -20.36
N ARG A 135 -12.58 2.46 -20.34
CA ARG A 135 -11.66 3.10 -21.31
C ARG A 135 -10.64 2.10 -21.85
N GLU A 136 -10.15 2.30 -23.06
CA GLU A 136 -9.08 1.45 -23.61
C GLU A 136 -7.72 1.70 -22.93
N ALA A 137 -6.98 0.61 -22.70
CA ALA A 137 -5.73 0.59 -21.95
C ALA A 137 -4.49 0.86 -22.83
N GLY A 138 -4.04 2.10 -22.89
CA GLY A 138 -2.78 2.46 -23.60
C GLY A 138 -1.53 2.51 -22.70
N TRP A 139 -1.66 2.93 -21.44
CA TRP A 139 -0.56 3.55 -20.68
C TRP A 139 -0.08 2.73 -19.46
N VAL A 140 0.04 1.41 -19.60
CA VAL A 140 0.37 0.50 -18.48
C VAL A 140 1.76 0.75 -17.89
N ALA A 141 2.80 0.89 -18.73
CA ALA A 141 4.18 1.06 -18.23
C ALA A 141 4.40 2.40 -17.51
N PRO A 142 3.93 3.56 -18.04
CA PRO A 142 3.97 4.82 -17.30
C PRO A 142 3.21 4.77 -15.97
N LEU A 143 2.07 4.08 -15.91
CA LEU A 143 1.34 3.87 -14.66
C LEU A 143 2.17 3.07 -13.65
N GLY A 144 2.87 2.01 -14.08
CA GLY A 144 3.78 1.26 -13.22
C GLY A 144 4.89 2.16 -12.66
N LEU A 145 5.56 2.94 -13.51
CA LEU A 145 6.63 3.85 -13.10
C LEU A 145 6.16 4.89 -12.07
N VAL A 146 5.08 5.61 -12.38
CA VAL A 146 4.53 6.64 -11.48
C VAL A 146 3.97 6.02 -10.22
N GLY A 147 3.29 4.88 -10.34
CA GLY A 147 2.76 4.11 -9.23
C GLY A 147 3.85 3.71 -8.25
N GLY A 148 4.93 3.07 -8.73
CA GLY A 148 6.05 2.66 -7.88
C GLY A 148 6.77 3.83 -7.22
N PHE A 149 6.95 4.94 -7.94
CA PHE A 149 7.54 6.15 -7.35
C PHE A 149 6.70 6.71 -6.19
N LEU A 150 5.40 6.89 -6.44
CA LEU A 150 4.46 7.39 -5.43
C LEU A 150 4.25 6.37 -4.30
N ASP A 151 4.46 5.09 -4.57
CA ASP A 151 4.46 4.04 -3.57
C ASP A 151 5.57 4.22 -2.55
N ALA A 152 6.81 4.35 -3.03
CA ALA A 152 7.95 4.54 -2.14
C ALA A 152 7.92 5.89 -1.42
N VAL A 153 7.57 7.00 -2.10
CA VAL A 153 7.51 8.35 -1.50
C VAL A 153 6.37 8.47 -0.49
N GLY A 154 5.20 7.93 -0.83
CA GLY A 154 3.98 8.06 -0.05
C GLY A 154 3.69 6.89 0.88
N GLY A 155 4.49 5.83 0.84
CA GLY A 155 4.27 4.59 1.57
C GLY A 155 2.98 3.87 1.21
N GLY A 156 2.50 3.91 -0.05
CA GLY A 156 1.22 3.27 -0.44
C GLY A 156 0.53 3.74 -1.73
N GLY A 157 1.22 4.47 -2.61
CA GLY A 157 0.69 4.93 -3.90
C GLY A 157 0.40 3.87 -4.96
N TRP A 158 0.94 2.65 -4.84
CA TRP A 158 0.83 1.63 -5.88
C TRP A 158 -0.62 1.31 -6.25
N GLY A 159 -1.42 0.85 -5.29
CA GLY A 159 -2.80 0.45 -5.54
C GLY A 159 -3.74 1.59 -6.01
N PRO A 160 -3.77 2.75 -5.35
CA PRO A 160 -4.58 3.89 -5.79
C PRO A 160 -4.23 4.38 -7.21
N VAL A 161 -2.96 4.33 -7.60
CA VAL A 161 -2.51 4.80 -8.92
C VAL A 161 -2.69 3.71 -9.97
N VAL A 162 -2.22 2.50 -9.72
CA VAL A 162 -2.18 1.41 -10.70
C VAL A 162 -3.51 0.68 -10.74
N THR A 163 -3.95 0.09 -9.63
CA THR A 163 -5.16 -0.74 -9.59
C THR A 163 -6.41 0.05 -9.95
N SER A 164 -6.59 1.22 -9.34
CA SER A 164 -7.79 2.03 -9.63
C SER A 164 -7.86 2.40 -11.12
N ASN A 165 -6.74 2.80 -11.74
CA ASN A 165 -6.73 3.13 -13.17
C ASN A 165 -6.97 1.93 -14.07
N LEU A 166 -6.44 0.75 -13.74
CA LEU A 166 -6.63 -0.46 -14.54
C LEU A 166 -8.05 -1.04 -14.42
N LEU A 167 -8.67 -0.95 -13.23
CA LEU A 167 -10.07 -1.36 -13.03
C LEU A 167 -11.05 -0.53 -13.88
N ILE A 168 -10.72 0.72 -14.15
CA ILE A 168 -11.51 1.59 -15.03
C ILE A 168 -11.28 1.26 -16.51
N GLN A 169 -10.22 0.54 -16.84
CA GLN A 169 -9.88 0.22 -18.22
C GLN A 169 -10.62 -1.04 -18.74
N GLY A 170 -11.69 -1.47 -18.05
CA GLY A 170 -12.52 -2.61 -18.45
C GLY A 170 -11.82 -3.97 -18.37
N ALA A 171 -10.60 -4.02 -17.84
CA ALA A 171 -9.90 -5.26 -17.58
C ALA A 171 -10.64 -6.08 -16.52
N ASP A 172 -10.56 -7.42 -16.61
CA ASP A 172 -11.19 -8.31 -15.62
C ASP A 172 -10.69 -7.92 -14.22
N PRO A 173 -11.58 -7.48 -13.31
CA PRO A 173 -11.18 -6.98 -11.99
C PRO A 173 -10.33 -7.96 -11.20
N ARG A 174 -10.62 -9.27 -11.29
CA ARG A 174 -9.86 -10.30 -10.57
C ARG A 174 -8.46 -10.44 -11.15
N LYS A 175 -8.33 -10.31 -12.48
CA LYS A 175 -7.03 -10.34 -13.16
C LYS A 175 -6.20 -9.10 -12.86
N VAL A 176 -6.82 -7.92 -12.80
CA VAL A 176 -6.14 -6.68 -12.41
C VAL A 176 -5.62 -6.80 -10.98
N VAL A 177 -6.50 -7.09 -10.02
CA VAL A 177 -6.13 -7.19 -8.60
C VAL A 177 -5.04 -8.23 -8.41
N GLY A 178 -5.20 -9.43 -8.98
CA GLY A 178 -4.21 -10.49 -8.84
C GLY A 178 -2.86 -10.17 -9.46
N THR A 179 -2.83 -9.60 -10.66
CA THR A 179 -1.57 -9.17 -11.27
C THR A 179 -0.91 -8.04 -10.50
N VAL A 180 -1.66 -7.02 -10.11
CA VAL A 180 -1.10 -5.83 -9.46
C VAL A 180 -0.52 -6.19 -8.09
N ASN A 181 -1.22 -7.01 -7.30
CA ASN A 181 -0.72 -7.50 -6.01
C ASN A 181 0.53 -8.40 -6.18
N THR A 182 0.54 -9.24 -7.23
CA THR A 182 1.73 -10.08 -7.52
C THR A 182 2.95 -9.23 -7.94
N VAL A 183 2.74 -8.14 -8.69
CA VAL A 183 3.82 -7.20 -9.02
C VAL A 183 4.28 -6.44 -7.77
N GLU A 184 3.35 -6.09 -6.90
CA GLU A 184 3.61 -5.37 -5.66
C GLU A 184 4.62 -6.09 -4.78
N PHE A 185 4.61 -7.42 -4.72
CA PHE A 185 5.67 -8.19 -4.04
C PHE A 185 7.08 -7.85 -4.52
N PHE A 186 7.30 -7.78 -5.84
CA PHE A 186 8.61 -7.45 -6.37
C PHE A 186 8.95 -5.98 -6.16
N LEU A 187 7.95 -5.10 -6.26
CA LEU A 187 8.08 -3.68 -5.95
C LEU A 187 8.52 -3.47 -4.50
N THR A 188 7.78 -4.02 -3.54
CA THR A 188 8.02 -3.84 -2.10
C THR A 188 9.34 -4.46 -1.67
N LEU A 189 9.73 -5.59 -2.26
CA LEU A 189 11.06 -6.18 -2.07
C LEU A 189 12.17 -5.23 -2.55
N THR A 190 12.00 -4.63 -3.73
CA THR A 190 12.96 -3.71 -4.33
C THR A 190 13.06 -2.40 -3.53
N VAL A 191 11.92 -1.85 -3.14
CA VAL A 191 11.84 -0.63 -2.32
C VAL A 191 12.44 -0.87 -0.93
N SER A 192 12.12 -2.01 -0.30
CA SER A 192 12.71 -2.40 0.98
C SER A 192 14.22 -2.55 0.90
N ALA A 193 14.75 -3.20 -0.15
CA ALA A 193 16.19 -3.29 -0.37
C ALA A 193 16.84 -1.90 -0.54
N THR A 194 16.17 -0.99 -1.25
CA THR A 194 16.65 0.39 -1.45
C THR A 194 16.65 1.18 -0.14
N PHE A 195 15.61 1.06 0.69
CA PHE A 195 15.61 1.68 2.02
C PHE A 195 16.63 1.06 2.95
N ILE A 196 16.84 -0.27 2.92
CA ILE A 196 17.87 -0.93 3.72
C ILE A 196 19.26 -0.40 3.35
N TRP A 197 19.51 -0.19 2.06
CA TRP A 197 20.77 0.39 1.58
C TRP A 197 21.02 1.79 2.14
N HIS A 198 19.99 2.65 2.20
CA HIS A 198 20.16 4.07 2.57
C HIS A 198 19.99 4.33 4.08
N LEU A 199 19.10 3.59 4.74
CA LEU A 199 18.64 3.85 6.12
C LEU A 199 18.97 2.71 7.08
N GLY A 200 19.47 1.57 6.60
CA GLY A 200 19.73 0.37 7.40
C GLY A 200 18.49 -0.49 7.64
N PHE A 201 18.56 -1.46 8.55
CA PHE A 201 17.42 -2.35 8.82
C PHE A 201 16.28 -1.62 9.53
N ALA A 202 15.05 -1.91 9.12
CA ALA A 202 13.88 -1.33 9.77
C ALA A 202 13.68 -1.90 11.18
N ASP A 203 13.16 -1.06 12.07
CA ASP A 203 12.71 -1.48 13.38
C ASP A 203 11.43 -2.33 13.25
N LEU A 204 11.57 -3.59 13.63
CA LEU A 204 10.51 -4.60 13.60
C LEU A 204 9.58 -4.50 14.81
N ALA A 205 9.91 -3.76 15.87
CA ALA A 205 9.10 -3.72 17.08
C ALA A 205 7.85 -2.84 16.95
N GLY A 206 6.94 -2.98 17.92
CA GLY A 206 5.77 -2.11 18.07
C GLY A 206 4.83 -2.14 16.85
N PRO A 207 4.51 -0.99 16.23
CA PRO A 207 3.56 -0.93 15.11
C PRO A 207 3.94 -1.83 13.93
N THR A 208 5.23 -1.93 13.59
CA THR A 208 5.71 -2.76 12.48
C THR A 208 5.37 -4.23 12.70
N LEU A 209 5.62 -4.75 13.91
CA LEU A 209 5.29 -6.14 14.26
C LEU A 209 3.78 -6.38 14.21
N GLY A 210 2.99 -5.45 14.75
CA GLY A 210 1.54 -5.57 14.75
C GLY A 210 0.98 -5.63 13.33
N PHE A 211 1.41 -4.71 12.46
CA PHE A 211 1.03 -4.72 11.05
C PHE A 211 1.43 -6.02 10.35
N LEU A 212 2.62 -6.54 10.63
CA LEU A 212 3.10 -7.80 10.06
C LEU A 212 2.22 -8.99 10.46
N ILE A 213 1.92 -9.13 11.76
CA ILE A 213 1.09 -10.23 12.28
C ILE A 213 -0.32 -10.15 11.70
N GLY A 214 -0.96 -8.97 11.78
CA GLY A 214 -2.30 -8.77 11.27
C GLY A 214 -2.37 -8.97 9.75
N GLY A 215 -1.42 -8.40 9.03
CA GLY A 215 -1.33 -8.50 7.58
C GLY A 215 -1.13 -9.94 7.11
N LEU A 216 -0.18 -10.67 7.69
CA LEU A 216 0.04 -12.09 7.34
C LEU A 216 -1.18 -12.96 7.61
N ALA A 217 -1.92 -12.69 8.69
CA ALA A 217 -3.16 -13.40 8.99
C ALA A 217 -4.26 -13.12 7.93
N ALA A 218 -4.34 -11.91 7.38
CA ALA A 218 -5.33 -11.53 6.38
C ALA A 218 -4.95 -11.89 4.93
N ALA A 219 -3.66 -11.85 4.59
CA ALA A 219 -3.17 -11.98 3.21
C ALA A 219 -3.67 -13.22 2.43
N PRO A 220 -3.77 -14.43 3.04
CA PRO A 220 -4.28 -15.62 2.33
C PRO A 220 -5.71 -15.45 1.82
N PHE A 221 -6.52 -14.65 2.51
CA PHE A 221 -7.95 -14.47 2.23
C PHE A 221 -8.24 -13.42 1.14
N GLY A 222 -7.23 -12.68 0.67
CA GLY A 222 -7.38 -11.60 -0.31
C GLY A 222 -8.10 -12.03 -1.59
N ALA A 223 -7.63 -13.11 -2.23
CA ALA A 223 -8.21 -13.62 -3.47
C ALA A 223 -9.67 -14.11 -3.31
N TRP A 224 -10.05 -14.56 -2.11
CA TRP A 224 -11.43 -14.91 -1.78
C TRP A 224 -12.28 -13.66 -1.55
N ALA A 225 -11.77 -12.70 -0.79
CA ALA A 225 -12.43 -11.43 -0.50
C ALA A 225 -12.70 -10.62 -1.78
N ALA A 226 -11.77 -10.61 -2.73
CA ALA A 226 -11.91 -9.99 -4.05
C ALA A 226 -13.16 -10.46 -4.83
N LYS A 227 -13.65 -11.67 -4.55
CA LYS A 227 -14.84 -12.23 -5.21
C LYS A 227 -16.16 -11.84 -4.54
N HIS A 228 -16.13 -11.46 -3.26
CA HIS A 228 -17.32 -11.32 -2.43
C HIS A 228 -17.60 -9.89 -1.98
N ILE A 229 -16.58 -9.03 -1.91
CA ILE A 229 -16.75 -7.67 -1.38
C ILE A 229 -16.94 -6.67 -2.52
N PRO A 230 -18.02 -5.84 -2.49
CA PRO A 230 -18.24 -4.82 -3.51
C PRO A 230 -17.14 -3.75 -3.51
N ALA A 231 -16.50 -3.54 -4.65
CA ALA A 231 -15.44 -2.54 -4.81
C ALA A 231 -15.88 -1.12 -4.41
N LYS A 232 -17.14 -0.75 -4.69
CA LYS A 232 -17.71 0.55 -4.29
C LYS A 232 -17.59 0.79 -2.78
N THR A 233 -17.98 -0.19 -1.97
CA THR A 233 -18.00 -0.06 -0.51
C THR A 233 -16.59 0.16 0.04
N MET A 234 -15.63 -0.61 -0.46
CA MET A 234 -14.24 -0.49 -0.04
C MET A 234 -13.61 0.86 -0.46
N LEU A 235 -13.87 1.34 -1.69
CA LEU A 235 -13.37 2.65 -2.14
C LEU A 235 -13.87 3.78 -1.23
N ILE A 236 -15.15 3.76 -0.87
CA ILE A 236 -15.74 4.76 0.03
C ILE A 236 -15.14 4.64 1.44
N LEU A 237 -15.05 3.43 2.01
CA LEU A 237 -14.52 3.25 3.36
C LEU A 237 -13.05 3.66 3.48
N VAL A 238 -12.19 3.14 2.59
CA VAL A 238 -10.76 3.48 2.56
C VAL A 238 -10.57 4.96 2.32
N GLY A 239 -11.26 5.52 1.32
CA GLY A 239 -11.19 6.94 1.02
C GLY A 239 -11.60 7.79 2.22
N THR A 240 -12.65 7.42 2.95
CA THR A 240 -13.14 8.17 4.12
C THR A 240 -12.09 8.16 5.23
N VAL A 241 -11.62 6.98 5.62
CA VAL A 241 -10.64 6.81 6.70
C VAL A 241 -9.35 7.54 6.34
N LEU A 242 -8.85 7.35 5.13
CA LEU A 242 -7.61 7.97 4.66
C LEU A 242 -7.74 9.50 4.65
N THR A 243 -8.81 10.04 4.08
CA THR A 243 -9.03 11.50 4.02
C THR A 243 -9.06 12.11 5.41
N LEU A 244 -9.85 11.55 6.34
CA LEU A 244 -9.99 12.09 7.69
C LEU A 244 -8.67 12.02 8.47
N THR A 245 -7.98 10.89 8.41
CA THR A 245 -6.74 10.67 9.17
C THR A 245 -5.56 11.47 8.60
N SER A 246 -5.42 11.55 7.27
CA SER A 246 -4.36 12.34 6.65
C SER A 246 -4.59 13.84 6.78
N LEU A 247 -5.84 14.33 6.67
CA LEU A 247 -6.13 15.76 6.87
C LEU A 247 -5.89 16.19 8.31
N TYR A 248 -6.27 15.37 9.29
CA TYR A 248 -5.95 15.61 10.69
C TYR A 248 -4.44 15.67 10.92
N GLY A 249 -3.69 14.72 10.35
CA GLY A 249 -2.23 14.71 10.40
C GLY A 249 -1.62 15.96 9.75
N ALA A 250 -2.13 16.37 8.59
CA ALA A 250 -1.65 17.56 7.87
C ALA A 250 -1.91 18.84 8.68
N TYR A 251 -3.11 18.99 9.24
CA TYR A 251 -3.46 20.13 10.11
C TYR A 251 -2.46 20.26 11.27
N ASN A 252 -2.15 19.16 11.95
CA ASN A 252 -1.19 19.14 13.06
C ASN A 252 0.27 19.37 12.63
N ALA A 253 0.61 19.10 11.37
CA ALA A 253 1.97 19.31 10.86
C ALA A 253 2.22 20.76 10.43
N PHE A 254 1.16 21.51 10.09
CA PHE A 254 1.23 22.92 9.68
C PHE A 254 0.86 23.92 10.80
N SER A 255 0.35 23.44 11.94
CA SER A 255 0.01 24.25 13.12
C SER A 255 1.15 24.23 14.14
#